data_AF-A0A523MIM5-F1
#
_entry.id   AF-A0A523MIM5-F1
#
_cell.length_a   1.000
_cell.length_b   1.000
_cell.length_c   1.000
_cell.angle_alpha   90.00
_cell.angle_beta   90.00
_cell.angle_gamma   90.00
#
_symmetry.space_group_name_H-M   'P 1'
#
loop_
_entity.id
_entity.type
_entity.pdbx_description
1 polymer ?
#
loop_
_entity_poly.entity_id
_entity_poly.type
_entity_poly.pdbx_seq_one_letter_code
_entity_poly.pdbx_strand_id
1 'polypeptide(L)'
;MTNFLMLCRYILVIPVIGCVLLAIGVLIMGVGRIVTSAVNLVQLGDFSAKAAKTMSLAVIEIIDLFLIGTVAYITALGLYRLFISTTDVELPMRLKIDTL
;
A
#
# COMPACT_ATOMS: atom_id res chain seq x y z
N MET A 1 -16.99 29.76 -11.11
CA MET A 1 -16.64 28.92 -9.94
C MET A 1 -16.10 27.54 -10.34
N THR A 2 -15.56 27.35 -11.55
CA THR A 2 -15.03 26.08 -12.06
C THR A 2 -13.56 25.84 -11.69
N ASN A 3 -12.79 26.92 -11.48
CA ASN A 3 -11.36 26.83 -11.13
C ASN A 3 -11.10 26.18 -9.76
N PHE A 4 -12.04 26.30 -8.80
CA PHE A 4 -11.86 25.74 -7.45
C PHE A 4 -11.96 24.20 -7.44
N LEU A 5 -12.88 23.62 -8.22
CA LEU A 5 -13.00 22.17 -8.43
C LEU A 5 -11.78 21.59 -9.16
N MET A 6 -11.25 22.32 -10.15
CA MET A 6 -10.01 21.96 -10.83
C MET A 6 -8.79 21.99 -9.88
N LEU A 7 -8.74 22.93 -8.93
CA LEU A 7 -7.67 23.03 -7.96
C LEU A 7 -7.72 21.92 -6.90
N CYS A 8 -8.92 21.53 -6.45
CA CYS A 8 -9.12 20.36 -5.59
C CYS A 8 -8.55 19.08 -6.20
N ARG A 9 -8.68 18.90 -7.51
CA ARG A 9 -8.09 17.76 -8.22
C ARG A 9 -6.57 17.72 -8.12
N TYR A 10 -5.90 18.87 -8.18
CA TYR A 10 -4.44 18.94 -8.15
C TYR A 10 -3.87 18.71 -6.74
N ILE A 11 -4.60 19.14 -5.70
CA ILE A 11 -4.23 18.88 -4.29
C ILE A 11 -4.15 17.37 -3.99
N LEU A 12 -4.99 16.55 -4.63
CA LEU A 12 -5.05 15.12 -4.40
C LEU A 12 -3.86 14.34 -5.00
N VAL A 13 -3.02 14.98 -5.82
CA VAL A 13 -1.77 14.36 -6.29
C VAL A 13 -0.78 14.16 -5.14
N ILE A 14 -0.76 15.09 -4.17
CA ILE A 14 0.14 15.05 -3.01
C ILE A 14 -0.06 13.77 -2.17
N PRO A 15 -1.29 13.44 -1.69
CA PRO A 15 -1.51 12.22 -0.92
C PRO A 15 -1.29 10.95 -1.75
N VAL A 16 -1.56 10.96 -3.06
CA VAL A 16 -1.27 9.81 -3.94
C VAL A 16 0.23 9.49 -3.94
N ILE A 17 1.08 10.49 -4.16
CA ILE A 17 2.53 10.32 -4.12
C ILE A 17 2.99 9.88 -2.72
N GLY A 18 2.44 10.49 -1.67
CA GLY A 18 2.74 10.13 -0.28
C GLY A 18 2.43 8.66 0.04
N CYS A 19 1.26 8.18 -0.37
CA CYS A 19 0.87 6.78 -0.18
C CYS A 19 1.74 5.80 -0.99
N VAL A 20 2.14 6.15 -2.22
CA VAL A 20 3.06 5.31 -3.02
C VAL A 20 4.44 5.23 -2.36
N LEU A 21 5.00 6.36 -1.92
CA LEU A 21 6.28 6.38 -1.23
C LEU A 21 6.24 5.59 0.08
N LEU A 22 5.15 5.73 0.84
CA LEU A 22 4.95 4.96 2.07
C LEU A 22 4.87 3.46 1.77
N ALA A 23 4.10 3.06 0.75
CA ALA A 23 4.01 1.67 0.34
C ALA A 23 5.40 1.11 0.00
N ILE A 24 6.17 1.81 -0.83
CA ILE A 24 7.53 1.39 -1.22
C ILE A 24 8.43 1.28 0.02
N GLY A 25 8.45 2.31 0.88
CA GLY A 25 9.30 2.34 2.07
C GLY A 25 9.00 1.20 3.04
N VAL A 26 7.71 0.94 3.29
CA VAL A 26 7.27 -0.14 4.19
C VAL A 26 7.56 -1.52 3.58
N LEU A 27 7.37 -1.71 2.26
CA LEU A 27 7.72 -2.97 1.59
C LEU A 27 9.22 -3.27 1.67
N ILE A 28 10.09 -2.27 1.44
CA ILE A 28 11.54 -2.43 1.57
C ILE A 28 11.92 -2.79 3.01
N MET A 29 11.34 -2.10 4.00
CA MET A 29 11.56 -2.42 5.41
C MET A 29 11.12 -3.86 5.74
N GLY A 30 9.94 -4.27 5.26
CA GLY A 30 9.40 -5.63 5.46
C GLY A 30 10.34 -6.70 4.91
N VAL A 31 10.88 -6.50 3.69
CA VAL A 31 11.88 -7.41 3.11
C VAL A 31 13.16 -7.46 3.96
N GLY A 32 13.66 -6.30 4.41
CA GLY A 32 14.82 -6.23 5.31
C GLY A 32 14.60 -6.99 6.63
N ARG A 33 13.40 -6.88 7.22
CA ARG A 33 13.02 -7.60 8.44
C ARG A 33 13.00 -9.12 8.23
N ILE A 34 12.54 -9.59 7.07
CA ILE A 34 12.58 -11.02 6.72
C ILE A 34 14.02 -11.52 6.67
N VAL A 35 14.89 -10.81 5.94
CA VAL A 35 16.29 -11.21 5.75
C VAL A 35 17.03 -11.26 7.09
N THR A 36 16.91 -10.20 7.90
CA THR A 36 17.55 -10.16 9.23
C THR A 36 17.04 -11.26 10.17
N SER A 37 15.73 -11.55 10.15
CA SER A 37 15.15 -12.64 10.95
C SER A 37 15.65 -14.02 10.50
N ALA A 38 15.75 -14.26 9.19
CA ALA A 38 16.28 -15.51 8.64
C ALA A 38 17.76 -15.72 9.00
N VAL A 39 18.59 -14.68 8.91
CA VAL A 39 20.01 -14.75 9.29
C VAL A 39 20.17 -15.06 10.77
N ASN A 40 19.39 -14.39 11.64
CA ASN A 40 19.44 -14.63 13.08
C ASN A 40 19.04 -16.07 13.46
N LEU A 41 18.06 -16.67 12.77
CA LEU A 41 17.67 -18.07 12.98
C LEU A 41 18.81 -19.04 12.69
N VAL A 42 19.48 -18.84 11.55
CA VAL A 42 20.58 -19.70 11.11
C VAL A 42 21.80 -19.56 12.03
N GLN A 43 22.08 -18.36 12.53
CA GLN A 43 23.24 -18.10 13.38
C GLN A 43 23.07 -18.61 14.82
N LEU A 44 21.86 -18.51 15.41
CA LEU A 44 21.67 -18.93 16.80
C LEU A 44 21.44 -20.43 16.96
N GLY A 45 20.85 -21.12 15.96
CA GLY A 45 20.61 -22.57 16.03
C GLY A 45 19.78 -23.05 17.24
N ASP A 46 19.15 -22.11 17.96
CA ASP A 46 18.63 -22.32 19.30
C ASP A 46 17.09 -22.44 19.24
N PHE A 47 16.58 -23.67 19.25
CA PHE A 47 15.14 -23.98 19.24
C PHE A 47 14.51 -23.87 20.64
N SER A 48 14.95 -22.87 21.41
CA SER A 48 14.40 -22.61 22.75
C SER A 48 12.99 -22.02 22.66
N ALA A 49 12.10 -22.38 23.60
CA ALA A 49 10.72 -21.88 23.65
C ALA A 49 10.63 -20.34 23.72
N LYS A 50 11.68 -19.67 24.20
CA LYS A 50 11.79 -18.21 24.20
C LYS A 50 12.03 -17.65 22.79
N ALA A 51 12.90 -18.29 22.00
CA ALA A 51 13.17 -17.91 20.62
C ALA A 51 11.93 -18.08 19.72
N ALA A 52 11.15 -19.14 19.93
CA ALA A 52 9.90 -19.37 19.22
C ALA A 52 8.88 -18.23 19.43
N LYS A 53 8.70 -17.75 20.66
CA LYS A 53 7.79 -16.62 20.94
C LYS A 53 8.27 -15.32 20.28
N THR A 54 9.57 -15.03 20.33
CA THR A 54 10.15 -13.86 19.69
C THR A 54 9.99 -13.92 18.17
N MET A 55 10.16 -15.10 17.57
CA MET A 55 9.93 -15.32 16.14
C MET A 55 8.47 -15.11 15.74
N SER A 56 7.52 -15.65 16.49
CA SER A 56 6.10 -15.43 16.21
C SER A 56 5.74 -13.94 16.22
N LEU A 57 6.29 -13.16 17.16
CA LEU A 57 6.07 -11.71 17.21
C LEU A 57 6.68 -11.00 15.99
N ALA A 58 7.91 -11.36 15.61
CA ALA A 58 8.58 -10.79 14.45
C ALA A 58 7.79 -11.07 13.15
N VAL A 59 7.24 -12.28 12.99
CA VAL A 59 6.41 -12.63 11.83
C VAL A 59 5.14 -11.78 11.79
N ILE A 60 4.47 -11.56 12.92
CA ILE A 60 3.28 -10.69 12.98
C ILE A 60 3.62 -9.25 12.59
N GLU A 61 4.73 -8.71 13.10
CA GLU A 61 5.21 -7.36 12.73
C GLU A 61 5.50 -7.26 11.23
N ILE A 62 6.13 -8.28 10.64
CA ILE A 62 6.40 -8.34 9.20
C ILE A 62 5.09 -8.35 8.40
N ILE A 63 4.13 -9.20 8.77
CA ILE A 63 2.82 -9.27 8.08
C ILE A 63 2.10 -7.93 8.16
N ASP A 64 2.09 -7.28 9.32
CA ASP A 64 1.46 -5.98 9.50
C ASP A 64 2.09 -4.89 8.61
N LEU A 65 3.42 -4.86 8.49
CA LEU A 65 4.10 -3.95 7.57
C LEU A 65 3.66 -4.18 6.12
N PHE A 66 3.64 -5.43 5.65
CA PHE A 66 3.17 -5.73 4.29
C PHE A 66 1.71 -5.32 4.09
N LEU A 67 0.86 -5.50 5.10
CA LEU A 67 -0.55 -5.12 5.05
C LEU A 67 -0.70 -3.60 4.94
N ILE A 68 0.00 -2.82 5.78
CA ILE A 68 -0.01 -1.35 5.75
C ILE A 68 0.49 -0.83 4.40
N GLY A 69 1.59 -1.39 3.88
CA GLY A 69 2.11 -1.02 2.57
C GLY A 69 1.12 -1.30 1.43
N THR A 70 0.44 -2.45 1.49
CA THR A 70 -0.57 -2.83 0.50
C THR A 70 -1.82 -1.94 0.58
N VAL A 71 -2.30 -1.64 1.78
CA VAL A 71 -3.44 -0.74 2.00
C VAL A 71 -3.11 0.67 1.50
N ALA A 72 -1.90 1.16 1.78
CA ALA A 72 -1.44 2.45 1.27
C ALA A 72 -1.40 2.46 -0.27
N TYR A 73 -0.92 1.38 -0.89
CA TYR A 73 -0.90 1.25 -2.35
C TYR A 73 -2.31 1.22 -2.96
N ILE A 74 -3.23 0.42 -2.42
CA ILE A 74 -4.62 0.37 -2.88
C ILE A 74 -5.28 1.75 -2.72
N THR A 75 -5.02 2.43 -1.61
CA THR A 75 -5.53 3.79 -1.36
C THR A 75 -5.00 4.78 -2.38
N ALA A 76 -3.70 4.72 -2.71
CA ALA A 76 -3.09 5.55 -3.75
C ALA A 76 -3.73 5.30 -5.12
N LEU A 77 -3.92 4.04 -5.50
CA LEU A 77 -4.58 3.65 -6.74
C LEU A 77 -6.03 4.13 -6.78
N GLY A 78 -6.77 3.99 -5.68
CA GLY A 78 -8.16 4.43 -5.57
C GLY A 78 -8.28 5.95 -5.75
N LEU A 79 -7.44 6.72 -5.05
CA LEU A 79 -7.38 8.18 -5.17
C LEU A 79 -6.96 8.60 -6.60
N TYR A 80 -5.96 7.94 -7.18
CA TYR A 80 -5.52 8.21 -8.55
C TYR A 80 -6.62 7.95 -9.57
N ARG A 81 -7.30 6.80 -9.48
CA ARG A 81 -8.40 6.45 -10.38
C ARG A 81 -9.58 7.40 -10.23
N LEU A 82 -10.00 7.69 -9.00
CA LEU A 82 -11.22 8.45 -8.74
C LEU A 82 -11.07 9.94 -9.09
N PHE A 83 -9.89 10.52 -8.86
CA PHE A 83 -9.72 11.97 -8.99
C PHE A 83 -8.83 12.41 -10.13
N ILE A 84 -7.86 11.59 -10.55
CA ILE A 84 -6.85 11.99 -11.54
C ILE A 84 -7.12 11.36 -12.90
N SER A 85 -7.48 10.07 -12.92
CA SER A 85 -7.71 9.38 -14.18
C SER A 85 -8.93 9.96 -14.89
N THR A 86 -8.71 10.47 -16.10
CA THR A 86 -9.75 11.01 -17.00
C THR A 86 -10.22 9.96 -18.00
N THR A 87 -9.77 8.71 -17.81
CA THR A 87 -10.14 7.58 -18.64
C THR A 87 -11.55 7.18 -18.27
N ASP A 88 -12.49 7.38 -19.20
CA ASP A 88 -13.84 6.83 -19.09
C ASP A 88 -13.72 5.34 -18.80
N VAL A 89 -14.22 4.93 -17.63
CA VAL A 89 -14.45 3.52 -17.35
C VAL A 89 -15.41 3.05 -18.44
N GLU A 90 -15.02 2.07 -19.26
CA GLU A 90 -15.89 1.45 -20.25
C GLU A 90 -17.06 0.81 -19.50
N LEU A 91 -18.10 1.60 -19.27
CA LEU A 91 -19.32 1.15 -18.63
C LEU A 91 -19.99 0.18 -19.60
N PRO A 92 -20.43 -0.99 -19.13
CA PRO A 92 -21.18 -1.91 -19.99
C PRO A 92 -22.39 -1.16 -20.56
N MET A 93 -22.74 -1.45 -21.82
CA MET A 93 -23.73 -0.77 -22.67
C MET A 93 -25.09 -0.48 -21.98
N ARG A 94 -25.41 -1.18 -20.88
CA ARG A 94 -26.63 -1.02 -20.07
C ARG A 94 -26.61 0.18 -19.11
N LEU A 95 -25.46 0.79 -18.86
CA LEU A 95 -25.28 1.95 -17.96
C LEU A 95 -24.86 3.23 -18.72
N LYS A 96 -24.68 3.14 -20.03
CA LYS A 96 -24.33 4.29 -20.87
C LYS A 96 -25.62 4.99 -21.30
N ILE A 97 -25.85 6.19 -20.76
CA ILE A 97 -26.98 7.03 -21.18
C ILE A 97 -26.48 7.90 -22.33
N ASP A 98 -26.83 7.51 -23.56
CA ASP A 98 -26.44 8.23 -24.80
C ASP A 98 -27.42 9.38 -25.16
N THR A 99 -28.40 9.69 -24.30
CA THR A 99 -29.43 10.69 -24.60
C THR A 99 -29.15 12.04 -23.93
N LEU A 100 -28.81 13.02 -24.75
CA LEU A 100 -28.93 14.46 -24.50
C LEU A 100 -29.98 15.03 -25.46
#